data_AF-X1NUS4-F1
#
_entry.id   AF-X1NUS4-F1
#
_cell.length_a   1.000
_cell.length_b   1.000
_cell.length_c   1.000
_cell.angle_alpha   90.00
_cell.angle_beta   90.00
_cell.angle_gamma   90.00
#
_symmetry.space_group_name_H-M   'P 1'
#
loop_
_entity.id
_entity.type
_entity.pdbx_description
1 polymer ?
#
loop_
_entity_poly.entity_id
_entity_poly.type
_entity_poly.pdbx_seq_one_letter_code
_entity_poly.pdbx_strand_id
1 'polypeptide(L)' 'MAEVKLTTPIPEEEIRKLKAGDIIYISGIVYLSRDEAHLRALEYAEEGKELPLDFKGLALFH' A
#
# COMPACT_ATOMS: atom_id res chain seq x y z
N MET A 1 11.90 7.23 -18.39
CA MET A 1 10.45 7.10 -18.15
C MET A 1 10.03 5.77 -18.72
N ALA A 2 9.81 4.79 -17.85
CA ALA A 2 9.26 3.49 -18.22
C ALA A 2 7.79 3.42 -17.82
N GLU A 3 7.03 2.57 -18.52
CA GLU A 3 5.70 2.17 -18.08
C GLU A 3 5.79 0.87 -17.30
N VAL A 4 5.26 0.85 -16.08
CA VAL A 4 5.29 -0.30 -15.17
C VAL A 4 3.87 -0.70 -14.80
N LYS A 5 3.53 -1.98 -14.96
CA LYS A 5 2.23 -2.54 -14.58
C LYS A 5 2.42 -3.45 -13.38
N LEU A 6 1.78 -3.11 -12.26
CA LEU A 6 1.87 -3.83 -11.01
C LEU A 6 0.51 -4.43 -10.67
N THR A 7 0.50 -5.64 -10.10
CA THR A 7 -0.73 -6.26 -9.57
C THR A 7 -0.52 -6.55 -8.10
N THR A 8 -1.46 -6.12 -7.24
CA THR A 8 -1.39 -6.38 -5.81
C THR A 8 -1.77 -7.84 -5.47
N PRO A 9 -1.12 -8.47 -4.47
CA PRO A 9 -0.05 -7.93 -3.62
C PRO A 9 1.28 -7.84 -4.37
N ILE A 10 1.94 -6.69 -4.28
CA ILE A 10 3.18 -6.36 -4.98
C ILE A 10 4.38 -6.76 -4.10
N PRO A 11 5.33 -7.56 -4.60
CA PRO A 11 6.55 -7.88 -3.90
C PRO A 11 7.43 -6.63 -3.65
N GLU A 12 8.15 -6.59 -2.53
CA GLU A 12 9.02 -5.45 -2.18
C GLU A 12 10.11 -5.23 -3.24
N GLU A 13 10.65 -6.31 -3.82
CA GLU A 13 11.67 -6.25 -4.86
C GLU A 13 11.19 -5.56 -6.15
N GLU A 14 9.89 -5.63 -6.47
CA GLU A 14 9.32 -4.92 -7.63
C GLU A 14 9.21 -3.42 -7.34
N ILE A 15 8.80 -3.05 -6.13
CA ILE A 15 8.73 -1.66 -5.69
C ILE A 15 10.12 -1.00 -5.69
N ARG A 16 11.17 -1.74 -5.27
CA ARG A 16 12.55 -1.23 -5.24
C ARG A 16 13.15 -0.96 -6.63
N LYS A 17 12.55 -1.47 -7.71
CA LYS A 17 12.99 -1.20 -9.09
C LYS A 17 12.47 0.12 -9.65
N LEU A 18 11.41 0.68 -9.04
CA LEU A 18 10.75 1.89 -9.52
C LEU A 18 11.65 3.11 -9.41
N LYS A 19 11.53 4.02 -10.38
CA LYS A 19 12.25 5.29 -10.39
C LYS A 19 11.29 6.45 -10.45
N ALA A 20 11.70 7.58 -9.89
CA ALA A 20 10.96 8.82 -10.00
C ALA A 20 10.75 9.17 -11.49
N GLY A 21 9.51 9.49 -11.85
CA GLY A 21 9.12 9.79 -13.22
C GLY A 21 8.71 8.57 -14.06
N ASP A 22 8.68 7.36 -13.51
CA ASP A 22 8.02 6.22 -14.16
C ASP A 22 6.50 6.35 -14.08
N ILE A 23 5.81 5.85 -15.11
CA ILE A 23 4.35 5.78 -15.15
C ILE A 23 3.94 4.40 -14.62
N ILE A 24 3.13 4.38 -13.57
CA ILE A 24 2.72 3.15 -12.90
C ILE A 24 1.22 2.93 -13.11
N TYR A 25 0.87 1.72 -13.55
CA TYR A 25 -0.50 1.22 -13.56
C TYR A 25 -0.63 0.14 -12.49
N ILE A 26 -1.58 0.30 -11.58
CA ILE A 26 -1.86 -0.68 -10.53
C ILE A 26 -3.16 -1.41 -10.85
N SER A 27 -3.15 -2.73 -10.76
CA SER A 27 -4.32 -3.61 -10.90
C SER A 27 -4.45 -4.51 -9.66
N GLY A 28 -5.64 -5.05 -9.43
CA GLY A 28 -5.92 -5.91 -8.27
C GLY A 28 -6.63 -5.18 -7.14
N ILE A 29 -6.33 -5.58 -5.90
CA ILE A 29 -6.97 -5.07 -4.69
C ILE A 29 -6.28 -3.77 -4.24
N VAL A 30 -7.08 -2.72 -4.09
CA VAL A 30 -6.65 -1.43 -3.55
C VAL A 30 -7.58 -1.08 -2.40
N TYR A 31 -7.01 -0.67 -1.27
CA TYR A 31 -7.78 -0.22 -0.11
C TYR A 31 -7.85 1.30 -0.08
N LEU A 32 -9.02 1.83 0.23
CA LEU A 32 -9.23 3.26 0.44
C LEU A 32 -9.09 3.56 1.93
N SER A 33 -8.29 4.56 2.28
CA SER A 33 -8.09 4.95 3.66
C SER A 33 -7.60 6.39 3.75
N ARG A 34 -8.10 7.12 4.75
CA ARG A 34 -7.78 8.53 5.00
C ARG A 34 -7.48 8.74 6.48
N ASP A 35 -7.64 9.98 6.93
CA ASP A 35 -7.33 10.50 8.25
C ASP A 35 -7.78 9.58 9.40
N GLU A 36 -9.07 9.23 9.49
CA GLU A 36 -9.60 8.43 10.61
C GLU A 36 -9.07 6.99 10.64
N ALA A 37 -8.84 6.40 9.46
CA ALA A 37 -8.31 5.05 9.36
C ALA A 37 -6.82 5.00 9.76
N HIS A 38 -6.04 6.04 9.41
CA HIS A 38 -4.67 6.18 9.88
C HIS A 38 -4.60 6.41 11.40
N LEU A 39 -5.47 7.24 11.97
CA LEU A 39 -5.55 7.45 13.42
C LEU A 39 -5.85 6.15 14.17
N ARG A 40 -6.87 5.41 13.73
CA ARG A 40 -7.24 4.13 14.35
C ARG A 40 -6.14 3.07 14.25
N ALA A 41 -5.38 3.06 13.15
CA ALA A 41 -4.25 2.15 13.00
C ALA A 41 -3.13 2.45 14.01
N LEU A 42 -2.90 3.73 14.32
CA LEU A 42 -1.94 4.14 15.35
C LEU A 42 -2.42 3.74 16.76
N GLU A 43 -3.69 3.99 17.09
CA GLU A 43 -4.28 3.56 18.38
C GLU A 43 -4.13 2.05 18.59
N TYR A 44 -4.39 1.26 17.54
CA TYR A 44 -4.23 -0.21 17.61
C TYR A 44 -2.77 -0.59 17.87
N ALA A 45 -1.82 0.08 17.23
CA ALA A 45 -0.40 -0.16 17.46
C ALA A 45 0.04 0.19 18.89
N GLU A 46 -0.46 1.30 19.46
CA GLU A 46 -0.20 1.71 20.85
C GLU A 46 -0.77 0.72 21.87
N GLU A 47 -1.95 0.17 21.58
CA GLU A 47 -2.62 -0.82 22.42
C GLU A 47 -2.10 -2.26 22.22
N GLY A 48 -1.14 -2.47 21.30
CA GLY A 48 -0.62 -3.80 20.96
C GLY A 48 -1.64 -4.71 20.28
N LYS A 49 -2.66 -4.12 19.65
CA LYS A 49 -3.70 -4.84 18.89
C LYS A 49 -3.25 -5.05 17.44
N GLU A 50 -3.65 -6.18 16.88
CA GLU A 50 -3.45 -6.45 15.46
C GLU A 50 -4.45 -5.64 14.61
N LEU A 51 -3.99 -5.18 13.45
CA LEU A 51 -4.88 -4.59 12.46
C LEU A 51 -5.85 -5.65 11.92
N PRO A 52 -7.09 -5.28 11.56
CA PRO A 52 -8.08 -6.23 11.05
C PRO A 52 -7.73 -6.78 9.66
N LEU A 53 -6.69 -6.25 9.02
CA LEU A 53 -6.23 -6.58 7.66
C LEU A 53 -4.70 -6.51 7.62
N ASP A 54 -4.08 -7.43 6.88
CA ASP A 54 -2.67 -7.34 6.53
C ASP A 54 -2.52 -6.48 5.27
N PHE A 55 -1.85 -5.34 5.39
CA PHE A 55 -1.61 -4.39 4.30
C PHE A 55 -0.36 -4.71 3.47
N LYS A 56 0.38 -5.77 3.82
CA LYS A 56 1.65 -6.10 3.17
C LYS A 56 1.48 -6.35 1.67
N GLY A 57 2.24 -5.59 0.87
CA GLY A 57 2.21 -5.65 -0.60
C GLY A 57 0.95 -5.04 -1.23
N LEU A 58 -0.01 -4.52 -0.46
CA LEU A 58 -1.20 -3.89 -1.01
C LEU A 58 -0.96 -2.40 -1.29
N ALA A 59 -1.81 -1.84 -2.15
CA ALA A 59 -1.85 -0.41 -2.40
C ALA A 59 -2.94 0.23 -1.53
N LEU A 60 -2.59 1.33 -0.87
CA LEU A 60 -3.51 2.16 -0.11
C LEU A 60 -3.67 3.51 -0.82
N PHE A 61 -4.91 3.86 -1.14
CA PHE A 61 -5.26 5.09 -1.82
C PHE A 61 -5.98 6.04 -0.85
N HIS A 62 -5.47 7.28 -0.78
CA HIS A 62 -5.91 8.33 0.14
C HIS A 62 -6.99 9.21 -0.50
#